data_AF-A0A0W0TSK7-F1
#
_entry.id   AF-A0A0W0TSK7-F1
#
_cell.length_a   1.000
_cell.length_b   1.000
_cell.length_c   1.000
_cell.angle_alpha   90.00
_cell.angle_beta   90.00
_cell.angle_gamma   90.00
#
_symmetry.space_group_name_H-M   'P 1'
#
loop_
_entity.id
_entity.type
_entity.pdbx_description
1 polymer ?
#
loop_
_entity_poly.entity_id
_entity_poly.type
_entity_poly.pdbx_seq_one_letter_code
_entity_poly.pdbx_strand_id
1 'polypeptide(L)'
;MPEHDSTFARALLIESSRSPQVKGTLAFVATQLSEKVLGPIITKLKEGTQLTEEENQTIDFLATEHSKEGMQWGGAMPGLTKGEIMGTTAKKLELLEILAMRLSGEYITELDDEEKLAGVMKAMTDCSFCYVEKLNSLHSVNFNQIKSNIFPTPEELAIRVMRKEIGQTDQVATTFGIGREQGIDLAPKTGPIPIEAERVHIAGKSAFAGADTLLRIQVLLKSYQDVKERHDKLDAEIEAQSHLQDTSGMETRLGELKKEMKTLSDKLTFYRVPFDTPVILEELTPPKPFIETLAEMGGRPGKLPLVATASGTTARTLIALQDIGAFDQMGHFDPRIAQAVSSTLCSTIVHGGHHSVLEVGEMYNRLLDYHATNALELGHPSDERSIPYYEIGDSYTLVPLDMREGVGLRQQSLQSIGTSKGLKSQLTDFKQSENPTSKPTGGFHFS
;
A
#
# COMPACT_ATOMS: atom_id res chain seq x y z
N MET A 1 12.76 14.19 -3.46
CA MET A 1 11.44 14.08 -2.81
C MET A 1 11.25 12.73 -2.11
N PRO A 2 11.43 11.55 -2.73
CA PRO A 2 11.11 10.30 -2.03
C PRO A 2 12.09 9.91 -0.90
N GLU A 3 13.34 10.38 -0.92
CA GLU A 3 14.24 10.29 0.26
C GLU A 3 13.82 11.22 1.40
N HIS A 4 13.28 12.39 1.07
CA HIS A 4 12.75 13.32 2.07
C HIS A 4 11.53 12.71 2.76
N ASP A 5 10.61 12.11 1.99
CA ASP A 5 9.39 11.49 2.50
C ASP A 5 9.68 10.19 3.27
N SER A 6 10.62 9.35 2.82
CA SER A 6 11.04 8.17 3.58
C SER A 6 11.72 8.56 4.91
N THR A 7 12.55 9.61 4.90
CA THR A 7 13.19 10.13 6.13
C THR A 7 12.18 10.79 7.06
N PHE A 8 11.21 11.54 6.51
CA PHE A 8 10.10 12.10 7.25
C PHE A 8 9.23 11.00 7.88
N ALA A 9 8.82 10.00 7.11
CA ALA A 9 8.01 8.89 7.58
C ALA A 9 8.72 8.11 8.70
N ARG A 10 10.03 7.88 8.56
CA ARG A 10 10.83 7.26 9.63
C ARG A 10 10.89 8.13 10.88
N ALA A 11 11.14 9.44 10.72
CA ALA A 11 11.16 10.38 11.84
C ALA A 11 9.81 10.37 12.58
N LEU A 12 8.71 10.41 11.84
CA LEU A 12 7.35 10.34 12.39
C LEU A 12 7.08 9.01 13.10
N LEU A 13 7.57 7.89 12.58
CA LEU A 13 7.39 6.58 13.21
C LEU A 13 8.12 6.50 14.56
N ILE A 14 9.36 7.01 14.62
CA ILE A 14 10.16 7.09 15.85
C ILE A 14 9.48 7.97 16.91
N GLU A 15 8.95 9.12 16.51
CA GLU A 15 8.28 10.01 17.47
C GLU A 15 6.90 9.46 17.88
N SER A 16 6.20 8.76 16.97
CA SER A 16 4.94 8.07 17.28
C SER A 16 5.13 6.94 18.30
N SER A 17 6.21 6.16 18.19
CA SER A 17 6.49 5.06 19.14
C SER A 17 6.84 5.57 20.55
N ARG A 18 7.23 6.84 20.67
CA ARG A 18 7.60 7.47 21.94
C ARG A 18 6.50 8.30 22.55
N SER A 19 5.54 8.79 21.76
CA SER A 19 4.45 9.65 22.22
C SER A 19 3.41 8.84 23.01
N PRO A 20 3.26 9.05 24.34
CA PRO A 20 2.24 8.35 25.12
C PRO A 20 0.82 8.68 24.66
N GLN A 21 0.62 9.91 24.17
CA GLN A 21 -0.66 10.36 23.63
C GLN A 21 -1.04 9.59 22.36
N VAL A 22 -0.13 9.51 21.39
CA VAL A 22 -0.37 8.72 20.16
C VAL A 22 -0.59 7.25 20.51
N LYS A 23 0.25 6.66 21.35
CA LYS A 23 0.08 5.27 21.78
C LYS A 23 -1.27 5.04 22.46
N GLY A 24 -1.72 5.96 23.32
CA GLY A 24 -3.04 5.90 23.95
C GLY A 24 -4.18 5.96 22.92
N THR A 25 -4.08 6.86 21.93
CA THR A 25 -5.05 6.94 20.83
C THR A 25 -5.07 5.67 19.99
N LEU A 26 -3.91 5.16 19.59
CA LEU A 26 -3.80 3.92 18.82
C LEU A 26 -4.35 2.72 19.62
N ALA A 27 -4.04 2.63 20.91
CA ALA A 27 -4.56 1.60 21.80
C ALA A 27 -6.10 1.58 21.86
N PHE A 28 -6.70 2.76 22.00
CA PHE A 28 -8.15 2.93 22.03
C PHE A 28 -8.83 2.45 20.72
N VAL A 29 -8.27 2.85 19.58
CA VAL A 29 -8.82 2.53 18.26
C VAL A 29 -8.58 1.06 17.89
N ALA A 30 -7.38 0.54 18.15
CA ALA A 30 -6.98 -0.82 17.83
C ALA A 30 -7.78 -1.86 18.62
N THR A 31 -8.07 -1.58 19.90
CA THR A 31 -8.86 -2.49 20.75
C THR A 31 -10.26 -2.67 20.19
N GLN A 32 -10.94 -1.57 19.82
CA GLN A 32 -12.28 -1.63 19.22
C GLN A 32 -12.31 -2.42 17.91
N LEU A 33 -11.31 -2.20 17.04
CA LEU A 33 -11.20 -2.96 15.79
C LEU A 33 -10.98 -4.46 16.05
N SER A 34 -10.08 -4.79 16.98
CA SER A 34 -9.78 -6.18 17.35
C SER A 34 -11.01 -6.89 17.92
N GLU A 35 -11.75 -6.24 18.82
CA GLU A 35 -13.00 -6.78 19.40
C GLU A 35 -14.06 -7.03 18.32
N LYS A 36 -14.14 -6.17 17.30
CA LYS A 36 -15.10 -6.31 16.21
C LYS A 36 -14.72 -7.40 15.21
N VAL A 37 -13.44 -7.50 14.84
CA VAL A 37 -12.96 -8.36 13.74
C VAL A 37 -12.44 -9.70 14.23
N LEU A 38 -11.55 -9.71 15.24
CA LEU A 38 -10.84 -10.91 15.68
C LEU A 38 -11.59 -11.64 16.79
N GLY A 39 -12.18 -10.90 17.74
CA GLY A 39 -12.85 -11.45 18.92
C GLY A 39 -13.86 -12.56 18.61
N PRO A 40 -14.85 -12.34 17.71
CA PRO A 40 -15.85 -13.35 17.37
C PRO A 40 -15.26 -14.63 16.79
N ILE A 41 -14.23 -14.49 15.94
CA ILE A 41 -13.57 -15.63 15.28
C ILE A 41 -12.77 -16.44 16.30
N ILE A 42 -12.01 -15.77 17.18
CA ILE A 42 -11.24 -16.39 18.25
C ILE A 42 -12.16 -17.20 19.17
N THR A 43 -13.27 -16.61 19.61
CA THR A 43 -14.25 -17.28 20.48
C THR A 43 -14.80 -18.54 19.83
N LYS A 44 -15.27 -18.45 18.58
CA LYS A 44 -15.79 -19.63 17.86
C LYS A 44 -14.75 -20.74 17.71
N LEU A 45 -13.51 -20.39 17.39
CA LEU A 45 -12.43 -21.37 17.27
C LEU A 45 -12.11 -22.06 18.61
N LYS A 46 -12.13 -21.33 19.72
CA LYS A 46 -11.93 -21.88 21.08
C LYS A 46 -13.07 -22.81 21.50
N GLU A 47 -14.30 -22.49 21.13
CA GLU A 47 -15.49 -23.28 21.43
C GLU A 47 -15.70 -24.48 20.49
N GLY A 48 -14.93 -24.55 19.38
CA GLY A 48 -15.14 -25.56 18.34
C GLY A 48 -16.38 -25.29 17.48
N THR A 49 -16.88 -24.07 17.49
CA THR A 49 -18.03 -23.62 16.69
C THR A 49 -17.63 -23.45 15.23
N GLN A 50 -18.55 -23.78 14.32
CA GLN A 50 -18.33 -23.62 12.88
C GLN A 50 -18.21 -22.13 12.51
N LEU A 51 -17.15 -21.80 11.77
CA LEU A 51 -16.95 -20.47 11.18
C LEU A 51 -17.83 -20.27 9.95
N THR A 52 -18.29 -19.03 9.73
CA THR A 52 -18.95 -18.64 8.49
C THR A 52 -17.96 -18.59 7.32
N GLU A 53 -18.47 -18.46 6.10
CA GLU A 53 -17.61 -18.27 4.93
C GLU A 53 -16.77 -16.99 5.04
N GLU A 54 -17.38 -15.87 5.43
CA GLU A 54 -16.70 -14.58 5.62
C GLU A 54 -15.55 -14.68 6.65
N GLU A 55 -15.77 -15.40 7.75
CA GLU A 55 -14.76 -15.63 8.79
C GLU A 55 -13.62 -16.52 8.27
N ASN A 56 -13.93 -17.56 7.49
CA ASN A 56 -12.90 -18.39 6.85
C ASN A 56 -12.07 -17.59 5.84
N GLN A 57 -12.71 -16.75 5.02
CA GLN A 57 -12.01 -15.87 4.07
C GLN A 57 -11.16 -14.82 4.79
N THR A 58 -11.59 -14.36 5.97
CA THR A 58 -10.83 -13.46 6.84
C THR A 58 -9.54 -14.12 7.32
N ILE A 59 -9.61 -15.35 7.87
CA ILE A 59 -8.41 -16.08 8.31
C ILE A 59 -7.50 -16.38 7.12
N ASP A 60 -8.06 -16.78 5.97
CA ASP A 60 -7.29 -17.07 4.76
C ASP A 60 -6.46 -15.87 4.29
N PHE A 61 -7.07 -14.67 4.30
CA PHE A 61 -6.39 -13.42 4.00
C PHE A 61 -5.29 -13.12 5.03
N LEU A 62 -5.61 -13.12 6.33
CA LEU A 62 -4.64 -12.82 7.39
C LEU A 62 -3.46 -13.82 7.37
N ALA A 63 -3.72 -15.10 7.12
CA ALA A 63 -2.69 -16.11 6.97
C ALA A 63 -1.78 -15.82 5.77
N THR A 64 -2.33 -15.32 4.67
CA THR A 64 -1.53 -14.92 3.50
C THR A 64 -0.62 -13.74 3.87
N GLU A 65 -1.20 -12.66 4.39
CA GLU A 65 -0.51 -11.38 4.61
C GLU A 65 0.49 -11.40 5.78
N HIS A 66 0.34 -12.33 6.73
CA HIS A 66 1.22 -12.47 7.88
C HIS A 66 2.15 -13.70 7.83
N SER A 67 2.12 -14.45 6.74
CA SER A 67 3.05 -15.57 6.48
C SER A 67 4.32 -15.13 5.75
N LYS A 68 5.24 -16.07 5.58
CA LYS A 68 6.44 -15.95 4.74
C LYS A 68 6.13 -15.75 3.25
N GLU A 69 4.92 -16.06 2.79
CA GLU A 69 4.50 -15.85 1.39
C GLU A 69 4.17 -14.39 1.11
N GLY A 70 3.59 -13.69 2.09
CA GLY A 70 3.27 -12.27 2.00
C GLY A 70 4.52 -11.39 1.97
N MET A 71 5.60 -11.79 2.66
CA MET A 71 6.85 -11.03 2.80
C MET A 71 6.58 -9.54 3.08
N GLN A 72 5.67 -9.23 4.00
CA GLN A 72 5.36 -7.85 4.37
C GLN A 72 6.01 -7.48 5.69
N TRP A 73 6.49 -6.25 5.78
CA TRP A 73 7.07 -5.72 7.01
C TRP A 73 6.02 -5.72 8.14
N GLY A 74 6.41 -6.19 9.33
CA GLY A 74 5.49 -6.36 10.46
C GLY A 74 4.63 -7.63 10.43
N GLY A 75 4.94 -8.62 9.58
CA GLY A 75 4.24 -9.93 9.56
C GLY A 75 4.17 -10.59 10.95
N ALA A 76 3.11 -11.36 11.22
CA ALA A 76 2.91 -11.99 12.52
C ALA A 76 3.60 -13.36 12.63
N MET A 77 3.66 -14.11 11.54
CA MET A 77 4.27 -15.44 11.47
C MET A 77 5.19 -15.56 10.24
N PRO A 78 6.23 -14.69 10.12
CA PRO A 78 7.07 -14.61 8.92
C PRO A 78 7.90 -15.87 8.64
N GLY A 79 7.95 -16.83 9.57
CA GLY A 79 8.62 -18.13 9.38
C GLY A 79 7.75 -19.24 8.79
N LEU A 80 6.42 -19.09 8.76
CA LEU A 80 5.47 -20.12 8.32
C LEU A 80 4.88 -19.80 6.94
N THR A 81 4.52 -20.81 6.16
CA THR A 81 3.65 -20.70 4.97
C THR A 81 2.20 -20.46 5.37
N LYS A 82 1.41 -19.96 4.42
CA LYS A 82 -0.05 -19.93 4.56
C LYS A 82 -0.61 -21.33 4.82
N GLY A 83 -0.11 -22.34 4.11
CA GLY A 83 -0.52 -23.73 4.25
C GLY A 83 -0.31 -24.28 5.67
N GLU A 84 0.85 -23.98 6.28
CA GLU A 84 1.17 -24.38 7.66
C GLU A 84 0.24 -23.70 8.68
N ILE A 85 -0.08 -22.42 8.48
CA ILE A 85 -1.02 -21.68 9.33
C ILE A 85 -2.44 -22.24 9.21
N MET A 86 -2.90 -22.47 7.97
CA MET A 86 -4.26 -22.93 7.68
C MET A 86 -4.49 -24.42 7.99
N GLY A 87 -3.41 -25.19 8.15
CA GLY A 87 -3.47 -26.65 8.31
C GLY A 87 -4.07 -27.14 9.61
N THR A 88 -4.12 -26.32 10.67
CA THR A 88 -4.71 -26.71 11.97
C THR A 88 -5.47 -25.58 12.64
N THR A 89 -6.51 -25.91 13.42
CA THR A 89 -7.24 -24.94 14.26
C THR A 89 -6.30 -24.23 15.24
N ALA A 90 -5.34 -24.95 15.82
CA ALA A 90 -4.36 -24.38 16.75
C ALA A 90 -3.50 -23.29 16.10
N LYS A 91 -3.03 -23.49 14.87
CA LYS A 91 -2.23 -22.49 14.16
C LYS A 91 -3.05 -21.28 13.69
N LYS A 92 -4.32 -21.49 13.29
CA LYS A 92 -5.25 -20.39 13.04
C LYS A 92 -5.46 -19.54 14.29
N LEU A 93 -5.66 -20.19 15.44
CA LEU A 93 -5.85 -19.51 16.72
C LEU A 93 -4.58 -18.74 17.14
N GLU A 94 -3.40 -19.36 17.01
CA GLU A 94 -2.11 -18.72 17.29
C GLU A 94 -1.91 -17.43 16.48
N LEU A 95 -2.20 -17.44 15.18
CA LEU A 95 -2.16 -16.24 14.35
C LEU A 95 -3.08 -15.14 14.90
N LEU A 96 -4.36 -15.46 15.14
CA LEU A 96 -5.35 -14.49 15.57
C LEU A 96 -5.04 -13.95 16.97
N GLU A 97 -4.51 -14.77 17.88
CA GLU A 97 -4.10 -14.35 19.22
C GLU A 97 -2.87 -13.44 19.18
N ILE A 98 -1.89 -13.69 18.30
CA ILE A 98 -0.76 -12.75 18.08
C ILE A 98 -1.27 -11.40 17.59
N LEU A 99 -2.22 -11.40 16.63
CA LEU A 99 -2.80 -10.16 16.10
C LEU A 99 -3.62 -9.42 17.16
N ALA A 100 -4.46 -10.13 17.92
CA ALA A 100 -5.24 -9.54 19.00
C ALA A 100 -4.35 -8.97 20.11
N MET A 101 -3.25 -9.65 20.45
CA MET A 101 -2.26 -9.15 21.40
C MET A 101 -1.60 -7.86 20.88
N ARG A 102 -1.19 -7.81 19.59
CA ARG A 102 -0.62 -6.59 18.99
C ARG A 102 -1.59 -5.41 18.98
N LEU A 103 -2.90 -5.69 18.86
CA LEU A 103 -3.95 -4.68 18.89
C LEU A 103 -4.45 -4.36 20.31
N SER A 104 -3.89 -5.00 21.34
CA SER A 104 -4.27 -4.74 22.74
C SER A 104 -3.69 -3.42 23.25
N GLY A 105 -4.43 -2.74 24.11
CA GLY A 105 -3.97 -1.49 24.70
C GLY A 105 -2.71 -1.64 25.56
N GLU A 106 -2.55 -2.76 26.27
CA GLU A 106 -1.35 -3.05 27.06
C GLU A 106 -0.11 -3.13 26.17
N TYR A 107 -0.15 -3.94 25.11
CA TYR A 107 0.96 -4.07 24.18
C TYR A 107 1.32 -2.73 23.51
N ILE A 108 0.30 -1.97 23.08
CA ILE A 108 0.53 -0.72 22.36
C ILE A 108 1.12 0.35 23.28
N THR A 109 0.68 0.43 24.53
CA THR A 109 1.17 1.48 25.46
C THR A 109 2.59 1.23 25.93
N GLU A 110 3.01 -0.03 26.03
CA GLU A 110 4.35 -0.44 26.47
C GLU A 110 5.41 -0.45 25.36
N LEU A 111 5.03 -0.31 24.09
CA LEU A 111 6.01 -0.34 23.00
C LEU A 111 7.00 0.84 23.07
N ASP A 112 8.24 0.54 22.72
CA ASP A 112 9.39 1.46 22.68
C ASP A 112 10.17 1.38 21.35
N ASP A 113 9.66 0.59 20.40
CA ASP A 113 10.37 0.19 19.19
C ASP A 113 9.55 0.46 17.91
N GLU A 114 10.26 0.86 16.84
CA GLU A 114 9.66 1.22 15.56
C GLU A 114 9.08 0.01 14.81
N GLU A 115 9.74 -1.15 14.91
CA GLU A 115 9.28 -2.37 14.25
C GLU A 115 8.04 -2.95 14.92
N LYS A 116 7.97 -2.92 16.25
CA LYS A 116 6.75 -3.29 17.00
C LYS A 116 5.58 -2.41 16.61
N LEU A 117 5.75 -1.08 16.58
CA LEU A 117 4.69 -0.16 16.16
C LEU A 117 4.24 -0.43 14.72
N ALA A 118 5.17 -0.71 13.81
CA ALA A 118 4.83 -1.12 12.44
C ALA A 118 4.01 -2.42 12.41
N GLY A 119 4.33 -3.39 13.28
CA GLY A 119 3.55 -4.61 13.46
C GLY A 119 2.11 -4.37 13.96
N VAL A 120 1.92 -3.38 14.84
CA VAL A 120 0.58 -2.92 15.28
C VAL A 120 -0.17 -2.31 14.09
N MET A 121 0.46 -1.38 13.38
CA MET A 121 -0.17 -0.71 12.25
C MET A 121 -0.55 -1.70 11.15
N LYS A 122 0.30 -2.69 10.86
CA LYS A 122 -0.02 -3.76 9.91
C LYS A 122 -1.21 -4.61 10.37
N ALA A 123 -1.24 -5.03 11.63
CA ALA A 123 -2.40 -5.77 12.16
C ALA A 123 -3.70 -4.94 12.01
N MET A 124 -3.62 -3.64 12.25
CA MET A 124 -4.77 -2.73 12.11
C MET A 124 -5.19 -2.53 10.65
N THR A 125 -4.25 -2.37 9.71
CA THR A 125 -4.58 -2.26 8.28
C THR A 125 -5.22 -3.54 7.75
N ASP A 126 -4.70 -4.70 8.16
CA ASP A 126 -5.14 -6.00 7.64
C ASP A 126 -6.49 -6.39 8.25
N CYS A 127 -6.72 -6.11 9.54
CA CYS A 127 -8.04 -6.26 10.16
C CYS A 127 -9.07 -5.30 9.54
N SER A 128 -8.68 -4.07 9.21
CA SER A 128 -9.54 -3.11 8.51
C SER A 128 -9.88 -3.59 7.10
N PHE A 129 -8.93 -4.21 6.39
CA PHE A 129 -9.19 -4.85 5.11
C PHE A 129 -10.23 -5.96 5.24
N CYS A 130 -10.06 -6.86 6.22
CA CYS A 130 -11.03 -7.93 6.48
C CYS A 130 -12.41 -7.35 6.79
N TYR A 131 -12.48 -6.31 7.62
CA TYR A 131 -13.73 -5.62 7.90
C TYR A 131 -14.39 -5.13 6.61
N VAL A 132 -13.69 -4.35 5.78
CA VAL A 132 -14.25 -3.68 4.60
C VAL A 132 -14.59 -4.65 3.45
N GLU A 133 -13.80 -5.70 3.24
CA GLU A 133 -13.87 -6.53 2.03
C GLU A 133 -14.39 -7.96 2.26
N LYS A 134 -14.42 -8.43 3.51
CA LYS A 134 -14.75 -9.83 3.85
C LYS A 134 -15.93 -9.95 4.80
N LEU A 135 -16.03 -9.09 5.81
CA LEU A 135 -17.01 -9.18 6.89
C LEU A 135 -18.21 -8.25 6.64
N ASN A 136 -18.89 -8.43 5.51
CA ASN A 136 -20.00 -7.57 5.12
C ASN A 136 -21.16 -7.60 6.13
N SER A 137 -21.33 -8.72 6.82
CA SER A 137 -22.32 -8.87 7.90
C SER A 137 -22.09 -7.95 9.11
N LEU A 138 -20.89 -7.35 9.25
CA LEU A 138 -20.54 -6.47 10.37
C LEU A 138 -20.65 -4.98 10.05
N HIS A 139 -20.94 -4.61 8.80
CA HIS A 139 -21.05 -3.22 8.35
C HIS A 139 -22.25 -2.53 8.97
N SER A 140 -22.08 -1.27 9.36
CA SER A 140 -23.19 -0.44 9.80
C SER A 140 -24.12 -0.10 8.62
N VAL A 141 -25.30 0.43 8.94
CA VAL A 141 -26.24 0.94 7.92
C VAL A 141 -25.66 2.06 7.06
N ASN A 142 -24.67 2.81 7.57
CA ASN A 142 -24.05 3.93 6.89
C ASN A 142 -22.76 3.56 6.14
N PHE A 143 -22.32 2.29 6.22
CA PHE A 143 -21.04 1.84 5.65
C PHE A 143 -20.88 2.22 4.17
N ASN A 144 -21.91 2.00 3.35
CA ASN A 144 -21.85 2.29 1.92
C ASN A 144 -21.69 3.79 1.64
N GLN A 145 -22.31 4.65 2.44
CA GLN A 145 -22.16 6.10 2.34
C GLN A 145 -20.74 6.52 2.76
N ILE A 146 -20.22 5.97 3.86
CA ILE A 146 -18.84 6.23 4.30
C ILE A 146 -17.85 5.80 3.19
N LYS A 147 -18.02 4.58 2.67
CA LYS A 147 -17.17 4.02 1.61
C LYS A 147 -17.23 4.85 0.34
N SER A 148 -18.40 5.31 -0.11
CA SER A 148 -18.50 6.09 -1.35
C SER A 148 -17.85 7.47 -1.27
N ASN A 149 -17.77 8.06 -0.08
CA ASN A 149 -17.15 9.39 0.12
C ASN A 149 -15.63 9.31 0.32
N ILE A 150 -15.14 8.24 0.95
CA ILE A 150 -13.72 8.12 1.29
C ILE A 150 -12.94 7.28 0.28
N PHE A 151 -13.53 6.22 -0.26
CA PHE A 151 -12.79 5.25 -1.06
C PHE A 151 -12.34 5.85 -2.40
N PRO A 152 -11.11 5.56 -2.86
CA PRO A 152 -10.63 5.93 -4.18
C PRO A 152 -11.57 5.45 -5.28
N THR A 153 -11.81 6.26 -6.30
CA THR A 153 -12.55 5.77 -7.46
C THR A 153 -11.70 4.71 -8.21
N PRO A 154 -12.34 3.81 -8.99
CA PRO A 154 -11.60 2.87 -9.83
C PRO A 154 -10.56 3.54 -10.72
N GLU A 155 -10.87 4.74 -11.21
CA GLU A 155 -10.00 5.57 -12.04
C GLU A 155 -8.76 6.02 -11.26
N GLU A 156 -8.94 6.49 -10.02
CA GLU A 156 -7.82 6.90 -9.16
C GLU A 156 -6.89 5.73 -8.84
N LEU A 157 -7.44 4.53 -8.63
CA LEU A 157 -6.64 3.32 -8.43
C LEU A 157 -5.94 2.85 -9.72
N ALA A 158 -6.51 3.15 -10.89
CA ALA A 158 -6.06 2.61 -12.15
C ALA A 158 -4.81 3.30 -12.73
N ILE A 159 -4.35 4.41 -12.15
CA ILE A 159 -3.25 5.23 -12.70
C ILE A 159 -1.88 4.60 -12.45
N ARG A 160 -1.74 3.76 -11.41
CA ARG A 160 -0.46 3.10 -11.10
C ARG A 160 -0.02 2.21 -12.26
N VAL A 161 1.26 2.34 -12.65
CA VAL A 161 1.93 1.42 -13.56
C VAL A 161 2.87 0.52 -12.75
N MET A 162 2.61 -0.79 -12.74
CA MET A 162 3.49 -1.76 -12.10
C MET A 162 4.68 -2.10 -13.03
N ARG A 163 5.85 -2.40 -12.46
CA ARG A 163 7.03 -2.86 -13.21
C ARG A 163 6.75 -4.05 -14.15
N LYS A 164 5.89 -4.99 -13.74
CA LYS A 164 5.50 -6.12 -14.60
C LYS A 164 4.76 -5.69 -15.87
N GLU A 165 4.00 -4.59 -15.80
CA GLU A 165 3.22 -4.08 -16.93
C GLU A 165 4.13 -3.44 -18.00
N ILE A 166 5.35 -3.06 -17.62
CA ILE A 166 6.40 -2.58 -18.55
C ILE A 166 7.44 -3.67 -18.86
N GLY A 167 7.15 -4.93 -18.55
CA GLY A 167 7.98 -6.09 -18.92
C GLY A 167 9.19 -6.35 -18.00
N GLN A 168 9.26 -5.73 -16.82
CA GLN A 168 10.30 -6.05 -15.84
C GLN A 168 9.88 -7.24 -14.96
N THR A 169 10.86 -8.01 -14.49
CA THR A 169 10.65 -9.13 -13.56
C THR A 169 10.25 -8.63 -12.18
N ASP A 170 9.44 -9.42 -11.45
CA ASP A 170 9.02 -9.09 -10.09
C ASP A 170 10.25 -8.87 -9.18
N GLN A 171 10.28 -7.71 -8.53
CA GLN A 171 11.32 -7.32 -7.59
C GLN A 171 10.75 -7.19 -6.17
N VAL A 172 11.57 -7.49 -5.18
CA VAL A 172 11.34 -7.22 -3.76
C VAL A 172 12.28 -6.11 -3.30
N ALA A 173 11.84 -5.31 -2.32
CA ALA A 173 12.69 -4.30 -1.71
C ALA A 173 13.60 -4.97 -0.68
N THR A 174 14.88 -4.61 -0.69
CA THR A 174 15.89 -5.06 0.28
C THR A 174 16.18 -4.00 1.35
N THR A 175 15.64 -2.79 1.18
CA THR A 175 15.74 -1.67 2.11
C THR A 175 14.37 -1.00 2.30
N PHE A 176 14.23 -0.19 3.34
CA PHE A 176 13.01 0.60 3.57
C PHE A 176 12.88 1.75 2.57
N GLY A 177 11.63 2.11 2.27
CA GLY A 177 11.27 3.13 1.30
C GLY A 177 10.99 2.58 -0.10
N ILE A 178 10.73 3.48 -1.04
CA ILE A 178 10.45 3.10 -2.42
C ILE A 178 11.75 2.63 -3.08
N GLY A 179 11.87 1.32 -3.34
CA GLY A 179 13.01 0.75 -4.04
C GLY A 179 13.11 1.21 -5.49
N ARG A 180 14.29 1.65 -5.92
CA ARG A 180 14.52 2.30 -7.22
C ARG A 180 15.43 1.49 -8.14
N GLU A 181 16.47 0.87 -7.59
CA GLU A 181 17.61 0.32 -8.32
C GLU A 181 17.92 -1.13 -7.93
N GLN A 182 17.95 -2.00 -8.94
CA GLN A 182 18.29 -3.41 -8.78
C GLN A 182 19.74 -3.57 -8.32
N GLY A 183 19.97 -4.41 -7.31
CA GLY A 183 21.29 -4.65 -6.72
C GLY A 183 21.71 -3.64 -5.65
N ILE A 184 20.95 -2.55 -5.48
CA ILE A 184 21.13 -1.59 -4.37
C ILE A 184 19.99 -1.75 -3.36
N ASP A 185 18.75 -1.47 -3.77
CA ASP A 185 17.56 -1.48 -2.90
C ASP A 185 16.44 -2.41 -3.41
N LEU A 186 16.63 -3.03 -4.58
CA LEU A 186 15.75 -4.02 -5.17
C LEU A 186 16.49 -5.32 -5.49
N ALA A 187 15.83 -6.46 -5.30
CA ALA A 187 16.31 -7.79 -5.69
C ALA A 187 15.23 -8.60 -6.44
N PRO A 188 15.59 -9.46 -7.40
CA PRO A 188 14.62 -10.31 -8.09
C PRO A 188 13.95 -11.30 -7.15
N LYS A 189 12.62 -11.43 -7.24
CA LYS A 189 11.84 -12.36 -6.40
C LYS A 189 12.21 -13.83 -6.62
N THR A 190 12.70 -14.19 -7.81
CA THR A 190 13.02 -15.56 -8.23
C THR A 190 14.50 -15.93 -8.12
N GLY A 191 15.37 -15.00 -7.70
CA GLY A 191 16.79 -15.27 -7.44
C GLY A 191 17.05 -15.76 -6.01
N PRO A 192 18.28 -16.18 -5.66
CA PRO A 192 18.66 -16.40 -4.27
C PRO A 192 18.50 -15.07 -3.51
N ILE A 193 17.49 -15.03 -2.63
CA ILE A 193 17.21 -13.88 -1.78
C ILE A 193 18.45 -13.66 -0.88
N PRO A 194 19.00 -12.44 -0.78
CA PRO A 194 20.17 -12.17 0.05
C PRO A 194 19.97 -12.64 1.50
N ILE A 195 21.09 -12.95 2.17
CA ILE A 195 21.15 -13.58 3.50
C ILE A 195 20.44 -12.75 4.60
N GLU A 196 20.16 -11.46 4.38
CA GLU A 196 19.33 -10.60 5.25
C GLU A 196 17.82 -10.67 4.89
N ALA A 197 17.27 -11.89 4.77
CA ALA A 197 15.89 -12.13 4.35
C ALA A 197 14.82 -11.41 5.21
N GLU A 198 15.14 -11.03 6.45
CA GLU A 198 14.24 -10.30 7.36
C GLU A 198 13.95 -8.86 6.90
N ARG A 199 14.82 -8.27 6.07
CA ARG A 199 14.61 -6.92 5.49
C ARG A 199 13.99 -6.97 4.10
N VAL A 200 13.86 -8.18 3.55
CA VAL A 200 13.28 -8.37 2.24
C VAL A 200 11.77 -8.34 2.37
N HIS A 201 11.15 -7.37 1.72
CA HIS A 201 9.71 -7.24 1.74
C HIS A 201 9.17 -6.85 0.37
N ILE A 202 7.90 -7.20 0.14
CA ILE A 202 7.14 -6.64 -0.96
C ILE A 202 6.86 -5.20 -0.58
N ALA A 203 7.71 -4.24 -0.99
CA ALA A 203 7.30 -2.84 -1.07
C ALA A 203 6.15 -2.71 -2.09
N GLY A 204 5.27 -1.72 -1.96
CA GLY A 204 4.10 -1.50 -2.82
C GLY A 204 4.42 -1.67 -4.29
N LYS A 205 4.24 -2.91 -4.77
CA LYS A 205 4.91 -3.56 -5.90
C LYS A 205 5.53 -2.61 -6.92
N SER A 206 6.77 -2.20 -6.69
CA SER A 206 7.68 -1.77 -7.74
C SER A 206 7.00 -0.82 -8.78
N ALA A 207 6.41 0.27 -8.32
CA ALA A 207 5.79 1.26 -9.20
C ALA A 207 6.87 2.01 -10.00
N PHE A 208 6.68 2.12 -11.31
CA PHE A 208 7.50 2.99 -12.16
C PHE A 208 6.74 4.31 -12.31
N ALA A 209 7.37 5.38 -11.85
CA ALA A 209 6.97 6.79 -12.03
C ALA A 209 5.59 7.19 -11.47
N GLY A 210 5.46 8.49 -11.21
CA GLY A 210 4.22 9.10 -10.73
C GLY A 210 3.07 8.93 -11.71
N ALA A 211 1.95 9.58 -11.43
CA ALA A 211 0.82 9.63 -12.33
C ALA A 211 1.22 10.27 -13.68
N ASP A 212 1.46 9.41 -14.68
CA ASP A 212 1.67 9.77 -16.07
C ASP A 212 0.56 9.10 -16.88
N THR A 213 -0.51 9.86 -17.08
CA THR A 213 -1.66 9.43 -17.89
C THR A 213 -1.24 8.93 -19.27
N LEU A 214 -0.23 9.51 -19.93
CA LEU A 214 0.19 9.08 -21.27
C LEU A 214 0.93 7.74 -21.22
N LEU A 215 1.83 7.55 -20.26
CA LEU A 215 2.48 6.25 -20.04
C LEU A 215 1.45 5.17 -19.69
N ARG A 216 0.46 5.51 -18.86
CA ARG A 216 -0.63 4.59 -18.52
C ARG A 216 -1.45 4.20 -19.74
N ILE A 217 -1.84 5.18 -20.57
CA ILE A 217 -2.54 4.94 -21.83
C ILE A 217 -1.71 4.04 -22.74
N GLN A 218 -0.40 4.29 -22.87
CA GLN A 218 0.50 3.48 -23.68
C GLN A 218 0.52 2.00 -23.21
N VAL A 219 0.61 1.77 -21.89
CA VAL A 219 0.57 0.42 -21.30
C VAL A 219 -0.77 -0.27 -21.53
N LEU A 220 -1.88 0.46 -21.35
CA LEU A 220 -3.22 -0.08 -21.57
C LEU A 220 -3.46 -0.42 -23.04
N LEU A 221 -3.02 0.45 -23.96
CA LEU A 221 -3.11 0.22 -25.40
C LEU A 221 -2.32 -1.01 -25.82
N LYS A 222 -1.07 -1.13 -25.38
CA LYS A 222 -0.24 -2.31 -25.65
C LYS A 222 -0.90 -3.58 -25.13
N SER A 223 -1.37 -3.56 -23.87
CA SER A 223 -2.03 -4.70 -23.25
C SER A 223 -3.31 -5.08 -24.01
N TYR A 224 -4.10 -4.11 -24.44
CA TYR A 224 -5.31 -4.35 -25.24
C TYR A 224 -4.96 -4.99 -26.59
N GLN A 225 -3.94 -4.48 -27.28
CA GLN A 225 -3.46 -5.05 -28.55
C GLN A 225 -2.96 -6.49 -28.39
N ASP A 226 -2.20 -6.78 -27.34
CA ASP A 226 -1.68 -8.11 -27.02
C ASP A 226 -2.82 -9.11 -26.70
N VAL A 227 -3.85 -8.68 -25.95
CA VAL A 227 -5.03 -9.51 -25.66
C VAL A 227 -5.86 -9.71 -26.92
N LYS A 228 -6.07 -8.66 -27.73
CA LYS A 228 -6.80 -8.73 -29.00
C LYS A 228 -6.13 -9.70 -29.97
N GLU A 229 -4.80 -9.63 -30.12
CA GLU A 229 -4.07 -10.56 -30.99
C GLU A 229 -4.23 -12.01 -30.52
N ARG A 230 -4.17 -12.26 -29.20
CA ARG A 230 -4.42 -13.61 -28.63
C ARG A 230 -5.86 -14.07 -28.85
N HIS A 231 -6.83 -13.17 -28.70
CA HIS A 231 -8.24 -13.44 -28.97
C HIS A 231 -8.44 -13.81 -30.44
N ASP A 232 -7.99 -12.96 -31.37
CA ASP A 232 -8.17 -13.16 -32.82
C ASP A 232 -7.49 -14.46 -33.30
N LYS A 233 -6.32 -14.81 -32.74
CA LYS A 233 -5.66 -16.10 -33.02
C LYS A 233 -6.46 -17.29 -32.51
N LEU A 234 -6.98 -17.22 -31.29
CA LEU A 234 -7.75 -18.31 -30.68
C LEU A 234 -9.11 -18.50 -31.37
N ASP A 235 -9.75 -17.41 -31.76
CA ASP A 235 -11.01 -17.41 -32.52
C ASP A 235 -10.82 -18.10 -33.88
N ALA A 236 -9.78 -17.73 -34.62
CA ALA A 236 -9.42 -18.39 -35.89
C ALA A 236 -9.06 -19.87 -35.70
N GLU A 237 -8.42 -20.24 -34.59
CA GLU A 237 -8.11 -21.65 -34.26
C GLU A 237 -9.38 -22.45 -33.97
N ILE A 238 -10.32 -21.89 -33.21
CA ILE A 238 -11.64 -22.50 -32.96
C ILE A 238 -12.41 -22.67 -34.26
N GLU A 239 -12.45 -21.65 -35.13
CA GLU A 239 -13.10 -21.76 -36.44
C GLU A 239 -12.49 -22.89 -37.29
N ALA A 240 -11.16 -22.99 -37.32
CA ALA A 240 -10.45 -24.03 -38.07
C ALA A 240 -10.67 -25.45 -37.50
N GLN A 241 -10.89 -25.60 -36.20
CA GLN A 241 -11.06 -26.88 -35.51
C GLN A 241 -12.52 -27.27 -35.25
N SER A 242 -13.47 -26.36 -35.51
CA SER A 242 -14.91 -26.49 -35.26
C SER A 242 -15.57 -27.74 -35.89
N HIS A 243 -14.93 -28.34 -36.91
CA HIS A 243 -15.43 -29.53 -37.59
C HIS A 243 -14.73 -30.84 -37.20
N LEU A 244 -13.73 -30.81 -36.31
CA LEU A 244 -12.85 -31.96 -36.07
C LEU A 244 -12.65 -32.34 -34.59
N GLN A 245 -12.85 -31.44 -33.61
CA GLN A 245 -12.58 -31.71 -32.18
C GLN A 245 -13.53 -30.97 -31.23
N ASP A 246 -13.50 -31.36 -29.94
CA ASP A 246 -14.17 -30.65 -28.83
C ASP A 246 -13.41 -29.34 -28.49
N THR A 247 -14.05 -28.21 -28.74
CA THR A 247 -13.51 -26.85 -28.55
C THR A 247 -13.89 -26.22 -27.21
N SER A 248 -14.60 -26.92 -26.32
CA SER A 248 -15.19 -26.35 -25.10
C SER A 248 -14.17 -25.65 -24.17
N GLY A 249 -12.96 -26.19 -24.04
CA GLY A 249 -11.88 -25.57 -23.27
C GLY A 249 -11.32 -24.30 -23.93
N MET A 250 -11.27 -24.26 -25.26
CA MET A 250 -10.83 -23.09 -26.03
C MET A 250 -11.89 -21.99 -25.99
N GLU A 251 -13.17 -22.33 -26.12
CA GLU A 251 -14.29 -21.39 -26.02
C GLU A 251 -14.37 -20.74 -24.64
N THR A 252 -14.11 -21.50 -23.58
CA THR A 252 -14.02 -20.96 -22.22
C THR A 252 -12.90 -19.91 -22.14
N ARG A 253 -11.73 -20.22 -22.67
CA ARG A 253 -10.57 -19.30 -22.70
C ARG A 253 -10.82 -18.09 -23.59
N LEU A 254 -11.54 -18.24 -24.70
CA LEU A 254 -11.97 -17.14 -25.55
C LEU A 254 -12.91 -16.19 -24.79
N GLY A 255 -13.82 -16.74 -23.99
CA GLY A 255 -14.70 -15.99 -23.09
C GLY A 255 -13.92 -15.19 -22.03
N GLU A 256 -12.86 -15.77 -21.47
CA GLU A 256 -11.95 -15.07 -20.54
C GLU A 256 -11.22 -13.91 -21.22
N LEU A 257 -10.65 -14.13 -22.41
CA LEU A 257 -9.98 -13.09 -23.20
C LEU A 257 -10.94 -11.96 -23.57
N LYS A 258 -12.18 -12.29 -23.94
CA LYS A 258 -13.22 -11.29 -24.25
C LYS A 258 -13.57 -10.43 -23.02
N LYS A 259 -13.64 -11.03 -21.83
CA LYS A 259 -13.85 -10.30 -20.57
C LYS A 259 -12.66 -9.39 -20.24
N GLU A 260 -11.44 -9.87 -20.47
CA GLU A 260 -10.21 -9.08 -20.29
C GLU A 260 -10.16 -7.90 -21.27
N MET A 261 -10.44 -8.12 -22.55
CA MET A 261 -10.55 -7.06 -23.58
C MET A 261 -11.58 -6.01 -23.20
N LYS A 262 -12.77 -6.42 -22.75
CA LYS A 262 -13.82 -5.50 -22.29
C LYS A 262 -13.31 -4.63 -21.12
N THR A 263 -12.66 -5.25 -20.14
CA THR A 263 -12.10 -4.54 -18.98
C THR A 263 -11.05 -3.51 -19.39
N LEU A 264 -10.20 -3.84 -20.37
CA LEU A 264 -9.20 -2.91 -20.91
C LEU A 264 -9.82 -1.80 -21.76
N SER A 265 -10.82 -2.13 -22.57
CA SER A 265 -11.58 -1.18 -23.39
C SER A 265 -12.34 -0.16 -22.53
N ASP A 266 -12.97 -0.59 -21.44
CA ASP A 266 -13.65 0.29 -20.48
C ASP A 266 -12.64 1.32 -19.88
N LYS A 267 -11.41 0.88 -19.56
CA LYS A 267 -10.34 1.77 -19.08
C LYS A 267 -9.84 2.73 -20.16
N LEU A 268 -9.67 2.27 -21.40
CA LEU A 268 -9.25 3.14 -22.52
C LEU A 268 -10.33 4.16 -22.89
N THR A 269 -11.60 3.78 -22.76
CA THR A 269 -12.76 4.67 -22.98
C THR A 269 -12.76 5.83 -21.99
N PHE A 270 -12.42 5.58 -20.72
CA PHE A 270 -12.24 6.65 -19.73
C PHE A 270 -11.21 7.69 -20.21
N TYR A 271 -10.07 7.25 -20.72
CA TYR A 271 -9.03 8.13 -21.25
C TYR A 271 -9.37 8.74 -22.62
N ARG A 272 -10.57 8.48 -23.16
CA ARG A 272 -11.01 8.91 -24.49
C ARG A 272 -10.08 8.44 -25.61
N VAL A 273 -9.48 7.27 -25.42
CA VAL A 273 -8.55 6.69 -26.40
C VAL A 273 -9.35 5.87 -27.41
N PRO A 274 -9.29 6.19 -28.71
CA PRO A 274 -9.89 5.35 -29.73
C PRO A 274 -9.06 4.06 -29.85
N PHE A 275 -9.70 2.89 -29.70
CA PHE A 275 -9.01 1.59 -29.77
C PHE A 275 -9.25 0.84 -31.09
N ASP A 276 -10.10 1.38 -31.97
CA ASP A 276 -10.43 0.82 -33.29
C ASP A 276 -9.54 1.37 -34.42
N THR A 277 -8.72 2.37 -34.13
CA THR A 277 -7.83 3.04 -35.09
C THR A 277 -6.41 3.15 -34.52
N PRO A 278 -5.38 3.27 -35.39
CA PRO A 278 -4.04 3.62 -34.93
C PRO A 278 -4.06 4.91 -34.10
N VAL A 279 -3.42 4.87 -32.93
CA VAL A 279 -3.38 6.00 -31.97
C VAL A 279 -2.02 6.68 -32.06
N ILE A 280 -2.03 8.00 -32.20
CA ILE A 280 -0.85 8.86 -32.01
C ILE A 280 -0.97 9.46 -30.61
N LEU A 281 -0.06 9.08 -29.70
CA LEU A 281 -0.17 9.43 -28.28
C LEU A 281 -0.10 10.95 -28.04
N GLU A 282 0.70 11.65 -28.85
CA GLU A 282 0.95 13.08 -28.75
C GLU A 282 -0.27 13.94 -29.10
N GLU A 283 -1.25 13.37 -29.81
CA GLU A 283 -2.47 14.06 -30.22
C GLU A 283 -3.63 13.86 -29.21
N LEU A 284 -3.44 12.98 -28.22
CA LEU A 284 -4.45 12.72 -27.20
C LEU A 284 -4.54 13.87 -26.20
N THR A 285 -5.77 14.21 -25.82
CA THR A 285 -6.08 15.13 -24.72
C THR A 285 -6.90 14.40 -23.65
N PRO A 286 -6.30 13.40 -22.98
CA PRO A 286 -7.03 12.57 -22.04
C PRO A 286 -7.46 13.39 -20.81
N PRO A 287 -8.61 13.05 -20.20
CA PRO A 287 -8.96 13.62 -18.90
C PRO A 287 -7.86 13.27 -17.89
N LYS A 288 -7.29 14.29 -17.26
CA LYS A 288 -6.32 14.09 -16.17
C LYS A 288 -7.07 13.62 -14.92
N PRO A 289 -6.65 12.52 -14.31
CA PRO A 289 -7.19 12.12 -13.03
C PRO A 289 -6.96 13.19 -11.97
N PHE A 290 -7.85 13.25 -10.98
CA PHE A 290 -7.80 14.30 -9.95
C PHE A 290 -6.47 14.32 -9.20
N ILE A 291 -5.88 13.17 -8.93
CA ILE A 291 -4.57 13.07 -8.26
C ILE A 291 -3.42 13.72 -9.06
N GLU A 292 -3.48 13.74 -10.40
CA GLU A 292 -2.52 14.49 -11.23
C GLU A 292 -2.73 16.00 -11.09
N THR A 293 -3.99 16.44 -10.94
CA THR A 293 -4.30 17.85 -10.71
C THR A 293 -3.80 18.29 -9.34
N LEU A 294 -4.05 17.48 -8.29
CA LEU A 294 -3.51 17.70 -6.95
C LEU A 294 -1.98 17.72 -6.94
N ALA A 295 -1.35 16.88 -7.75
CA ALA A 295 0.11 16.86 -7.93
C ALA A 295 0.65 18.17 -8.49
N GLU A 296 0.00 18.72 -9.52
CA GLU A 296 0.37 19.98 -10.16
C GLU A 296 0.17 21.18 -9.22
N MET A 297 -0.84 21.11 -8.34
CA MET A 297 -1.09 22.14 -7.32
C MET A 297 0.00 22.16 -6.23
N GLY A 298 0.61 21.01 -5.91
CA GLY A 298 1.72 20.89 -4.95
C GLY A 298 3.08 21.40 -5.43
N GLY A 299 3.19 21.92 -6.67
CA GLY A 299 4.42 22.49 -7.24
C GLY A 299 4.78 21.94 -8.63
N ARG A 300 6.00 22.26 -9.11
CA ARG A 300 6.41 22.02 -10.51
C ARG A 300 6.10 20.58 -10.99
N PRO A 301 5.54 20.41 -12.21
CA PRO A 301 5.26 19.10 -12.81
C PRO A 301 6.46 18.15 -12.76
N GLY A 302 6.22 16.87 -12.47
CA GLY A 302 7.25 15.82 -12.50
C GLY A 302 8.11 15.67 -11.24
N LYS A 303 7.75 16.30 -10.13
CA LYS A 303 8.51 16.20 -8.87
C LYS A 303 7.91 15.26 -7.82
N LEU A 304 6.66 14.80 -7.99
CA LEU A 304 6.04 13.90 -7.02
C LEU A 304 6.77 12.55 -6.89
N PRO A 305 6.65 11.87 -5.73
CA PRO A 305 7.12 10.49 -5.57
C PRO A 305 6.50 9.55 -6.61
N LEU A 306 7.18 8.44 -6.90
CA LEU A 306 6.75 7.42 -7.89
C LEU A 306 5.41 6.71 -7.55
N VAL A 307 4.67 7.18 -6.53
CA VAL A 307 3.40 6.63 -6.06
C VAL A 307 2.49 7.81 -5.72
N ALA A 308 1.76 8.30 -6.72
CA ALA A 308 0.78 9.38 -6.58
C ALA A 308 -0.58 8.89 -7.08
N THR A 309 -1.25 8.06 -6.29
CA THR A 309 -2.68 7.77 -6.43
C THR A 309 -3.39 7.94 -5.09
N ALA A 310 -4.70 7.77 -5.05
CA ALA A 310 -5.39 7.66 -3.77
C ALA A 310 -5.08 6.29 -3.10
N SER A 311 -4.84 6.27 -1.78
CA SER A 311 -4.37 5.08 -1.06
C SER A 311 -5.54 4.17 -0.64
N GLY A 312 -5.76 3.08 -1.38
CA GLY A 312 -6.78 2.09 -1.00
C GLY A 312 -6.53 1.41 0.37
N THR A 313 -5.27 1.30 0.81
CA THR A 313 -4.94 0.80 2.15
C THR A 313 -5.37 1.78 3.24
N THR A 314 -5.07 3.06 3.05
CA THR A 314 -5.48 4.12 3.97
C THR A 314 -6.99 4.24 4.01
N ALA A 315 -7.64 4.27 2.84
CA ALA A 315 -9.08 4.37 2.73
C ALA A 315 -9.81 3.26 3.52
N ARG A 316 -9.42 1.99 3.34
CA ARG A 316 -10.05 0.87 4.08
C ARG A 316 -9.88 1.01 5.58
N THR A 317 -8.71 1.46 6.02
CA THR A 317 -8.44 1.69 7.45
C THR A 317 -9.34 2.79 8.00
N LEU A 318 -9.41 3.94 7.33
CA LEU A 318 -10.26 5.04 7.77
C LEU A 318 -11.76 4.70 7.69
N ILE A 319 -12.20 4.00 6.65
CA ILE A 319 -13.59 3.55 6.49
C ILE A 319 -13.97 2.58 7.60
N ALA A 320 -13.15 1.56 7.86
CA ALA A 320 -13.43 0.58 8.91
C ALA A 320 -13.53 1.25 10.28
N LEU A 321 -12.55 2.10 10.61
CA LEU A 321 -12.49 2.79 11.90
C LEU A 321 -13.61 3.81 12.06
N GLN A 322 -13.99 4.51 10.98
CA GLN A 322 -15.15 5.39 10.98
C GLN A 322 -16.47 4.62 11.18
N ASP A 323 -16.66 3.50 10.47
CA ASP A 323 -17.90 2.73 10.53
C ASP A 323 -18.14 2.07 11.89
N ILE A 324 -17.07 1.67 12.58
CA ILE A 324 -17.15 1.16 13.96
C ILE A 324 -17.20 2.28 15.02
N GLY A 325 -17.15 3.56 14.62
CA GLY A 325 -17.20 4.71 15.53
C GLY A 325 -15.91 4.96 16.32
N ALA A 326 -14.77 4.43 15.89
CA ALA A 326 -13.51 4.54 16.64
C ALA A 326 -12.91 5.96 16.63
N PHE A 327 -13.38 6.83 15.73
CA PHE A 327 -13.02 8.25 15.72
C PHE A 327 -13.95 9.13 16.57
N ASP A 328 -14.99 8.56 17.17
CA ASP A 328 -15.94 9.33 17.96
C ASP A 328 -15.53 9.37 19.44
N GLN A 329 -15.49 10.57 20.01
CA GLN A 329 -15.34 10.80 21.44
C GLN A 329 -16.60 11.49 21.98
N MET A 330 -17.21 10.91 23.00
CA MET A 330 -18.49 11.41 23.57
C MET A 330 -19.62 11.53 22.54
N GLY A 331 -19.62 10.67 21.50
CA GLY A 331 -20.64 10.68 20.45
C GLY A 331 -20.41 11.71 19.34
N HIS A 332 -19.24 12.35 19.30
CA HIS A 332 -18.85 13.31 18.27
C HIS A 332 -17.51 12.94 17.66
N PHE A 333 -17.36 13.12 16.35
CA PHE A 333 -16.09 12.91 15.65
C PHE A 333 -14.97 13.78 16.25
N ASP A 334 -13.87 13.14 16.67
CA ASP A 334 -12.65 13.83 17.12
C ASP A 334 -11.58 13.77 16.01
N PRO A 335 -11.31 14.89 15.30
CA PRO A 335 -10.33 14.92 14.23
C PRO A 335 -8.90 14.65 14.71
N ARG A 336 -8.61 14.78 16.02
CA ARG A 336 -7.29 14.48 16.58
C ARG A 336 -7.02 12.97 16.61
N ILE A 337 -8.05 12.16 16.86
CA ILE A 337 -7.94 10.69 16.80
C ILE A 337 -7.64 10.27 15.36
N ALA A 338 -8.43 10.79 14.41
CA ALA A 338 -8.23 10.54 12.99
C ALA A 338 -6.83 11.00 12.51
N GLN A 339 -6.37 12.18 12.94
CA GLN A 339 -5.04 12.69 12.58
C GLN A 339 -3.92 11.81 13.14
N ALA A 340 -3.99 11.40 14.41
CA ALA A 340 -3.00 10.52 15.01
C ALA A 340 -2.91 9.20 14.26
N VAL A 341 -4.05 8.55 13.99
CA VAL A 341 -4.11 7.29 13.23
C VAL A 341 -3.55 7.46 11.81
N SER A 342 -4.01 8.48 11.07
CA SER A 342 -3.53 8.78 9.71
C SER A 342 -2.03 9.08 9.66
N SER A 343 -1.51 9.83 10.63
CA SER A 343 -0.08 10.18 10.71
C SER A 343 0.78 8.95 11.00
N THR A 344 0.39 8.10 11.97
CA THR A 344 1.14 6.87 12.25
C THR A 344 1.01 5.88 11.09
N LEU A 345 -0.15 5.76 10.47
CA LEU A 345 -0.35 4.93 9.28
C LEU A 345 0.54 5.39 8.13
N CYS A 346 0.58 6.70 7.87
CA CYS A 346 1.50 7.32 6.93
C CYS A 346 2.93 6.93 7.24
N SER A 347 3.36 7.07 8.49
CA SER A 347 4.72 6.75 8.91
C SER A 347 5.11 5.31 8.57
N THR A 348 4.22 4.34 8.83
CA THR A 348 4.50 2.92 8.57
C THR A 348 4.50 2.60 7.08
N ILE A 349 3.47 3.01 6.33
CA ILE A 349 3.30 2.56 4.95
C ILE A 349 4.15 3.35 3.96
N VAL A 350 4.50 4.60 4.27
CA VAL A 350 5.46 5.39 3.49
C VAL A 350 6.89 4.94 3.81
N HIS A 351 7.21 4.66 5.08
CA HIS A 351 8.51 4.08 5.43
C HIS A 351 8.71 2.69 4.82
N GLY A 352 7.66 1.86 4.78
CA GLY A 352 7.65 0.58 4.06
C GLY A 352 7.62 0.72 2.53
N GLY A 353 7.62 1.93 1.97
CA GLY A 353 7.68 2.16 0.52
C GLY A 353 6.41 1.79 -0.26
N HIS A 354 5.25 1.70 0.42
CA HIS A 354 4.00 1.29 -0.21
C HIS A 354 3.17 2.45 -0.74
N HIS A 355 3.30 3.63 -0.12
CA HIS A 355 2.54 4.82 -0.47
C HIS A 355 3.39 6.08 -0.33
N SER A 356 2.88 7.23 -0.77
CA SER A 356 3.43 8.55 -0.43
C SER A 356 2.58 9.28 0.61
N VAL A 357 3.16 10.30 1.25
CA VAL A 357 2.48 11.14 2.26
C VAL A 357 1.20 11.75 1.67
N LEU A 358 1.26 12.16 0.40
CA LEU A 358 0.12 12.75 -0.31
C LEU A 358 -1.05 11.77 -0.41
N GLU A 359 -0.80 10.49 -0.71
CA GLU A 359 -1.87 9.49 -0.84
C GLU A 359 -2.61 9.23 0.47
N VAL A 360 -1.88 9.33 1.59
CA VAL A 360 -2.45 9.17 2.93
C VAL A 360 -3.19 10.43 3.35
N GLY A 361 -2.58 11.60 3.12
CA GLY A 361 -3.17 12.90 3.42
C GLY A 361 -4.46 13.17 2.64
N GLU A 362 -4.54 12.75 1.38
CA GLU A 362 -5.77 12.84 0.59
C GLU A 362 -6.92 12.00 1.18
N MET A 363 -6.65 10.76 1.58
CA MET A 363 -7.68 9.93 2.23
C MET A 363 -8.10 10.47 3.60
N TYR A 364 -7.17 11.08 4.32
CA TYR A 364 -7.47 11.80 5.55
C TYR A 364 -8.37 13.01 5.29
N ASN A 365 -8.08 13.82 4.27
CA ASN A 365 -8.94 14.95 3.89
C ASN A 365 -10.35 14.50 3.51
N ARG A 366 -10.51 13.40 2.76
CA ARG A 366 -11.86 12.85 2.44
C ARG A 366 -12.65 12.42 3.67
N LEU A 367 -11.99 11.88 4.69
CA LEU A 367 -12.64 11.58 5.97
C LEU A 367 -13.14 12.86 6.63
N LEU A 368 -12.34 13.93 6.61
CA LEU A 368 -12.75 15.23 7.15
C LEU A 368 -13.90 15.83 6.34
N ASP A 369 -13.86 15.75 5.01
CA ASP A 369 -14.92 16.23 4.11
C ASP A 369 -16.24 15.49 4.31
N TYR A 370 -16.18 14.17 4.54
CA TYR A 370 -17.37 13.38 4.91
C TYR A 370 -18.04 13.96 6.16
N HIS A 371 -17.27 14.29 7.19
CA HIS A 371 -17.80 14.90 8.42
C HIS A 371 -18.26 16.34 8.24
N ALA A 372 -17.51 17.16 7.51
CA ALA A 372 -17.90 18.53 7.20
C ALA A 372 -19.24 18.57 6.44
N THR A 373 -19.42 17.67 5.47
CA THR A 373 -20.66 17.53 4.69
C THR A 373 -21.82 17.10 5.58
N ASN A 374 -21.65 16.05 6.39
CA ASN A 374 -22.70 15.60 7.32
C ASN A 374 -23.08 16.70 8.33
N ALA A 375 -22.11 17.43 8.86
CA ALA A 375 -22.35 18.53 9.79
C ALA A 375 -23.15 19.67 9.13
N LEU A 376 -22.82 20.00 7.87
CA LEU A 376 -23.58 20.96 7.07
C LEU A 376 -25.02 20.50 6.81
N GLU A 377 -25.23 19.23 6.44
CA GLU A 377 -26.56 18.65 6.22
C GLU A 377 -27.42 18.65 7.49
N LEU A 378 -26.79 18.53 8.67
CA LEU A 378 -27.45 18.61 9.98
C LEU A 378 -27.64 20.05 10.49
N GLY A 379 -27.25 21.06 9.71
CA GLY A 379 -27.41 22.48 10.09
C GLY A 379 -26.38 22.99 11.11
N HIS A 380 -25.28 22.26 11.29
CA HIS A 380 -24.17 22.60 12.18
C HIS A 380 -22.86 22.74 11.38
N PRO A 381 -22.73 23.74 10.49
CA PRO A 381 -21.56 23.87 9.64
C PRO A 381 -20.28 24.01 10.49
N SER A 382 -19.33 23.14 10.23
CA SER A 382 -17.97 23.25 10.78
C SER A 382 -17.26 24.44 10.14
N ASP A 383 -16.51 25.22 10.93
CA ASP A 383 -15.62 26.23 10.37
C ASP A 383 -14.44 25.50 9.70
N GLU A 384 -14.35 25.58 8.37
CA GLU A 384 -13.26 24.97 7.58
C GLU A 384 -11.86 25.34 8.13
N ARG A 385 -11.71 26.54 8.72
CA ARG A 385 -10.44 26.99 9.31
C ARG A 385 -10.07 26.28 10.61
N SER A 386 -11.02 25.61 11.23
CA SER A 386 -10.83 24.84 12.47
C SER A 386 -10.56 23.36 12.21
N ILE A 387 -10.81 22.87 10.98
CA ILE A 387 -10.57 21.49 10.60
C ILE A 387 -9.09 21.32 10.25
N PRO A 388 -8.37 20.35 10.84
CA PRO A 388 -6.94 20.17 10.64
C PRO A 388 -6.64 19.46 9.30
N TYR A 389 -7.03 20.05 8.18
CA TYR A 389 -6.75 19.52 6.85
C TYR A 389 -5.25 19.34 6.59
N TYR A 390 -4.91 18.27 5.87
CA TYR A 390 -3.60 18.11 5.27
C TYR A 390 -3.45 19.09 4.10
N GLU A 391 -2.44 19.95 4.18
CA GLU A 391 -2.03 20.85 3.11
C GLU A 391 -1.07 20.13 2.16
N ILE A 392 -1.47 20.03 0.90
CA ILE A 392 -0.68 19.38 -0.15
C ILE A 392 0.66 20.09 -0.29
N GLY A 393 1.74 19.32 -0.17
CA GLY A 393 3.12 19.83 -0.23
C GLY A 393 3.73 20.16 1.13
N ASP A 394 2.94 20.21 2.21
CA ASP A 394 3.43 20.32 3.57
C ASP A 394 3.09 19.08 4.40
N SER A 395 3.98 18.09 4.36
CA SER A 395 3.87 16.82 5.11
C SER A 395 3.64 17.00 6.62
N TYR A 396 4.05 18.13 7.21
CA TYR A 396 3.88 18.37 8.64
C TYR A 396 2.43 18.69 9.02
N THR A 397 1.59 19.13 8.08
CA THR A 397 0.17 19.39 8.37
C THR A 397 -0.61 18.12 8.69
N LEU A 398 -0.16 16.96 8.21
CA LEU A 398 -0.71 15.65 8.58
C LEU A 398 -0.34 15.23 10.01
N VAL A 399 0.68 15.85 10.61
CA VAL A 399 1.20 15.51 11.94
C VAL A 399 0.49 16.34 13.01
N PRO A 400 0.06 15.72 14.13
CA PRO A 400 -0.43 16.45 15.30
C PRO A 400 0.51 17.58 15.73
N LEU A 401 -0.05 18.75 16.05
CA LEU A 401 0.71 19.99 16.25
C LEU A 401 1.82 19.86 17.29
N ASP A 402 1.54 19.15 18.39
CA ASP A 402 2.43 18.87 19.51
C ASP A 402 3.60 17.93 19.16
N MET A 403 3.51 17.21 18.04
CA MET A 403 4.59 16.33 17.57
C MET A 403 5.48 16.95 16.50
N ARG A 404 5.03 18.02 15.83
CA ARG A 404 5.71 18.56 14.63
C ARG A 404 7.17 18.93 14.89
N GLU A 405 7.46 19.56 16.03
CA GLU A 405 8.83 19.94 16.39
C GLU A 405 9.74 18.71 16.59
N GLY A 406 9.26 17.71 17.33
CA GLY A 406 10.01 16.46 17.56
C GLY A 406 10.31 15.72 16.26
N VAL A 407 9.31 15.63 15.37
CA VAL A 407 9.48 15.05 14.03
C VAL A 407 10.50 15.83 13.21
N GLY A 408 10.44 17.17 13.24
CA GLY A 408 11.37 18.03 12.53
C GLY A 408 12.82 17.87 12.98
N LEU A 409 13.07 17.87 14.29
CA LEU A 409 14.40 17.64 14.86
C LEU A 409 14.93 16.24 14.50
N ARG A 410 14.06 15.22 14.55
CA ARG A 410 14.43 13.85 14.19
C ARG A 410 14.76 13.72 12.70
N GLN A 411 13.96 14.33 11.83
CA GLN A 411 14.19 14.30 10.39
C GLN A 411 15.55 14.93 10.04
N GLN A 412 15.86 16.09 10.61
CA GLN A 412 17.17 16.76 10.43
C GLN A 412 18.32 15.87 10.91
N SER A 413 18.17 15.23 12.08
CA SER A 413 19.18 14.31 12.61
C SER A 413 19.43 13.12 11.67
N LEU A 414 18.37 12.49 11.15
CA LEU A 414 18.48 11.36 10.21
C LEU A 414 19.14 11.77 8.89
N GLN A 415 18.82 12.96 8.37
CA GLN A 415 19.46 13.51 7.16
C GLN A 415 20.97 13.72 7.37
N SER A 416 21.38 14.26 8.52
CA SER A 416 22.80 14.50 8.83
C SER A 416 23.62 13.21 8.93
N ILE A 417 23.01 12.14 9.46
CA ILE A 417 23.63 10.80 9.53
C ILE A 417 23.80 10.22 8.12
N GLY A 418 22.80 10.36 7.25
CA GLY A 418 22.86 9.90 5.86
C GLY A 418 24.02 10.54 5.08
N THR A 419 24.19 11.87 5.21
CA THR A 419 25.31 12.59 4.58
C THR A 419 26.68 12.14 5.09
N SER A 420 26.81 11.81 6.38
CA SER A 420 28.08 11.36 6.97
C SER A 420 28.51 9.96 6.51
N LYS A 421 27.55 9.06 6.21
CA LYS A 421 27.83 7.74 5.62
C LYS A 421 28.22 7.85 4.14
N GLY A 422 27.56 8.73 3.38
CA GLY A 422 27.92 8.99 1.96
C GLY A 422 29.32 9.59 1.79
N LEU A 423 29.74 10.49 2.70
CA LEU A 423 31.12 11.00 2.72
C LEU A 423 32.15 9.91 3.04
N LYS A 424 31.83 8.97 3.96
CA LYS A 424 32.72 7.85 4.27
C LYS A 424 32.84 6.84 3.12
N SER A 425 31.75 6.57 2.37
CA SER A 425 31.82 5.67 1.21
C SER A 425 32.60 6.30 0.05
N GLN A 426 32.41 7.60 -0.20
CA GLN A 426 33.21 8.34 -1.19
C GLN A 426 34.69 8.41 -0.81
N LEU A 427 35.02 8.51 0.48
CA LEU A 427 36.40 8.46 0.96
C LEU A 427 37.05 7.06 0.85
N THR A 428 36.27 5.98 0.94
CA THR A 428 36.77 4.63 0.68
C THR A 428 36.96 4.37 -0.82
N ASP A 429 36.08 4.91 -1.67
CA ASP A 429 36.20 4.80 -3.14
C ASP A 429 37.39 5.63 -3.66
N PHE A 430 37.63 6.80 -3.08
CA PHE A 430 38.81 7.61 -3.39
C PHE A 430 40.11 6.89 -3.03
N LYS A 431 40.17 6.23 -1.87
CA LYS A 431 41.34 5.43 -1.45
C LYS A 431 41.55 4.15 -2.27
N GLN A 432 40.51 3.59 -2.87
CA GLN A 432 40.65 2.46 -3.81
C GLN A 432 41.13 2.91 -5.20
N SER A 433 40.84 4.15 -5.61
CA SER A 433 41.35 4.73 -6.86
C SER A 433 42.83 5.15 -6.81
N GLU A 434 43.43 5.26 -5.62
CA GLU A 434 44.84 5.64 -5.43
C GLU A 434 45.84 4.46 -5.41
N ASN A 435 45.39 3.22 -5.66
CA ASN A 435 46.28 2.07 -5.88
C ASN A 435 46.24 1.62 -7.35
N PRO A 436 47.07 2.20 -8.24
CA PRO A 436 47.23 1.67 -9.58
C PRO A 436 47.97 0.33 -9.52
N THR A 437 47.24 -0.72 -9.89
CA THR A 437 47.68 -2.00 -10.44
C THR A 437 49.20 -2.17 -10.63
N SER A 438 49.79 -3.10 -9.87
CA SER A 438 51.08 -3.71 -10.23
C SER A 438 50.89 -4.70 -11.39
N LYS A 439 51.73 -4.52 -12.42
CA LYS A 439 51.81 -5.18 -13.74
C LYS A 439 51.57 -6.70 -13.80
N PRO A 440 51.15 -7.22 -14.98
CA PRO A 440 51.06 -8.65 -15.23
C PRO A 440 52.45 -9.23 -15.53
N THR A 441 52.87 -10.24 -14.77
CA THR A 441 53.98 -11.12 -15.15
C THR A 441 53.43 -12.26 -15.99
N GLY A 442 53.84 -12.29 -17.26
CA GLY A 442 53.64 -13.43 -18.15
C GLY A 442 54.46 -14.64 -17.70
N GLY A 443 53.94 -15.82 -18.01
CA GLY A 443 54.60 -17.10 -17.84
C GLY A 443 53.89 -18.14 -18.70
N PHE A 444 54.40 -18.34 -19.92
CA PHE A 444 54.09 -19.50 -20.75
C PHE A 444 54.56 -20.77 -20.04
N HIS A 445 53.77 -21.84 -20.10
CA HIS A 445 54.33 -23.18 -20.29
C HIS A 445 53.32 -24.09 -20.98
N PHE A 446 53.76 -24.66 -22.10
CA PHE A 446 53.14 -25.77 -22.83
C PHE A 446 53.25 -27.07 -22.03
N SER A 447 52.18 -27.86 -22.05
CA SER A 447 52.17 -29.28 -22.45
C SER A 447 50.78 -29.60 -22.96
#